data_AF-A0A433Q3T0-F1
#
_entry.id   AF-A0A433Q3T0-F1
#
_cell.length_a   1.000
_cell.length_b   1.000
_cell.length_c   1.000
_cell.angle_alpha   90.00
_cell.angle_beta   90.00
_cell.angle_gamma   90.00
#
_symmetry.space_group_name_H-M   'P 1'
#
loop_
_entity.id
_entity.type
_entity.pdbx_description
1 polymer ?
#
loop_
_entity_poly.entity_id
_entity_poly.type
_entity_poly.pdbx_seq_one_letter_code
_entity_poly.pdbx_strand_id
1 'polypeptide(L)'
;MVPIKSVIPIPNESEVRLLPEIPPNQDVLALYPGTTCFYKATVVVSPSKNKDPEYLGFYKVRFEDDNNETQFVSPRDVLRVK
;
A
#
# COMPACT_ATOMS: atom_id res chain seq x y z
N MET A 1 11.83 -17.79 16.84
CA MET A 1 10.37 -17.54 16.83
C MET A 1 10.13 -16.06 16.61
N VAL A 2 9.17 -15.70 15.75
CA VAL A 2 8.75 -14.31 15.55
C VAL A 2 7.56 -14.03 16.49
N PRO A 3 7.57 -12.95 17.29
CA PRO A 3 6.42 -12.57 18.11
C PRO A 3 5.19 -12.30 17.23
N ILE A 4 4.00 -12.73 17.67
CA ILE A 4 2.77 -12.53 16.88
C ILE A 4 2.46 -11.06 16.59
N LYS A 5 2.88 -10.15 17.50
CA LYS A 5 2.78 -8.70 17.33
C LYS A 5 3.63 -8.14 16.17
N SER A 6 4.55 -8.95 15.65
CA SER A 6 5.45 -8.60 14.53
C SER A 6 5.00 -9.25 13.21
N VAL A 7 3.77 -9.78 13.15
CA VAL A 7 3.20 -10.41 11.96
C VAL A 7 1.94 -9.64 11.55
N ILE A 8 1.91 -9.15 10.32
CA ILE A 8 0.73 -8.54 9.69
C ILE A 8 0.28 -9.47 8.56
N PRO A 9 -0.95 -9.99 8.59
CA PRO A 9 -1.46 -10.82 7.50
C PRO A 9 -1.67 -9.98 6.25
N ILE A 10 -1.20 -10.47 5.10
CA ILE A 10 -1.53 -9.90 3.80
C ILE A 10 -2.91 -10.40 3.40
N PRO A 11 -3.89 -9.52 3.14
CA PRO A 11 -5.23 -9.94 2.75
C PRO A 11 -5.23 -10.67 1.40
N ASN A 12 -6.16 -11.60 1.23
CA ASN A 12 -6.42 -12.21 -0.07
C ASN A 12 -7.23 -11.27 -0.97
N GLU A 13 -7.36 -11.61 -2.26
CA GLU A 13 -8.05 -10.72 -3.23
C GLU A 13 -9.52 -10.45 -2.90
N SER A 14 -10.21 -11.42 -2.29
CA SER A 14 -11.61 -11.25 -1.89
C SER A 14 -11.73 -10.29 -0.71
N GLU A 15 -10.83 -10.40 0.26
CA GLU A 15 -10.76 -9.51 1.42
C GLU A 15 -10.42 -8.07 1.00
N VAL A 16 -9.45 -7.90 0.10
CA VAL A 16 -9.06 -6.58 -0.42
C VAL A 16 -10.24 -5.81 -1.01
N ARG A 17 -11.14 -6.48 -1.73
CA ARG A 17 -12.35 -5.85 -2.32
C ARG A 17 -13.38 -5.40 -1.28
N LEU A 18 -13.37 -6.01 -0.10
CA LEU A 18 -14.31 -5.72 0.99
C LEU A 18 -13.75 -4.68 1.96
N LEU A 19 -12.42 -4.51 2.01
CA LEU A 19 -11.78 -3.56 2.90
C LEU A 19 -12.03 -2.11 2.46
N PRO A 20 -12.26 -1.19 3.40
CA PRO A 20 -12.35 0.22 3.08
C PRO A 20 -11.00 0.74 2.56
N GLU A 21 -11.05 1.65 1.59
CA GLU A 21 -9.84 2.30 1.10
C GLU A 21 -9.10 3.06 2.20
N ILE A 22 -7.79 3.11 2.09
CA ILE A 22 -6.93 3.93 2.95
C ILE A 22 -6.95 5.35 2.36
N PRO A 23 -7.34 6.38 3.12
CA PRO A 23 -7.42 7.74 2.61
C PRO A 23 -6.02 8.32 2.35
N PRO A 24 -5.90 9.36 1.50
CA PRO A 24 -4.66 10.12 1.34
C PRO A 24 -4.11 10.66 2.67
N ASN A 25 -2.79 10.84 2.73
CA ASN A 25 -1.99 11.29 3.88
C ASN A 25 -1.96 10.32 5.08
N GLN A 26 -2.34 9.06 4.89
CA GLN A 26 -2.13 7.99 5.86
C GLN A 26 -0.80 7.28 5.60
N ASP A 27 -0.10 6.96 6.68
CA ASP A 27 1.08 6.11 6.65
C ASP A 27 0.67 4.64 6.57
N VAL A 28 1.40 3.90 5.74
CA VAL A 28 1.15 2.50 5.40
C VAL A 28 2.48 1.77 5.28
N LEU A 29 2.42 0.44 5.30
CA LEU A 29 3.50 -0.41 4.81
C LEU A 29 3.14 -0.84 3.40
N ALA A 30 3.97 -0.45 2.41
CA ALA A 30 3.77 -0.80 1.02
C ALA A 30 4.92 -1.66 0.51
N LEU A 31 4.61 -2.68 -0.31
CA LEU A 31 5.63 -3.48 -0.98
C LEU A 31 6.34 -2.61 -2.03
N TYR A 32 7.66 -2.53 -1.96
CA TYR A 32 8.41 -1.75 -2.95
C TYR A 32 8.50 -2.52 -4.28
N PRO A 33 8.22 -1.88 -5.44
CA PRO A 33 8.23 -2.54 -6.74
C PRO A 33 9.52 -3.31 -7.03
N GLY A 34 9.39 -4.54 -7.53
CA GLY A 34 10.54 -5.40 -7.83
C GLY A 34 11.22 -6.03 -6.62
N THR A 35 10.64 -5.91 -5.42
CA THR A 35 11.19 -6.50 -4.18
C THR A 35 10.18 -7.41 -3.48
N THR A 36 10.61 -8.00 -2.37
CA THR A 36 9.76 -8.77 -1.44
C THR A 36 9.63 -8.09 -0.08
N CYS A 37 10.00 -6.80 0.00
CA CYS A 37 10.11 -6.05 1.25
C CYS A 37 9.07 -4.93 1.32
N PHE A 38 8.44 -4.81 2.48
CA PHE A 38 7.54 -3.70 2.79
C PHE A 38 8.31 -2.55 3.43
N TYR A 39 8.03 -1.34 2.98
CA TYR A 39 8.63 -0.10 3.48
C TYR A 39 7.55 0.86 3.92
N LYS A 40 7.90 1.80 4.78
CA LYS A 40 6.99 2.87 5.17
C LYS A 40 6.75 3.80 3.98
N ALA A 41 5.48 4.07 3.73
CA ALA A 41 5.04 4.96 2.68
C ALA A 41 3.81 5.76 3.14
N THR A 42 3.53 6.87 2.47
CA THR A 42 2.32 7.66 2.69
C THR A 42 1.43 7.55 1.47
N VAL A 43 0.12 7.31 1.67
CA VAL A 43 -0.85 7.29 0.57
C VAL A 43 -1.00 8.70 -0.01
N VAL A 44 -0.80 8.82 -1.32
CA VAL A 44 -1.02 10.08 -2.07
C VAL A 44 -2.39 10.06 -2.73
N VAL A 45 -2.78 8.94 -3.36
CA VAL A 45 -4.09 8.76 -4.01
C VAL A 45 -4.61 7.36 -3.73
N SER A 46 -5.89 7.26 -3.36
CA SER A 46 -6.58 5.98 -3.14
C SER A 46 -7.11 5.38 -4.47
N PRO A 47 -7.30 4.05 -4.56
CA PRO A 47 -7.67 3.34 -5.78
C PRO A 47 -8.83 3.94 -6.57
N SER A 48 -9.96 4.24 -5.90
CA SER A 48 -11.14 4.83 -6.53
C SER A 48 -10.90 6.21 -7.16
N LYS A 49 -9.88 6.93 -6.69
CA LYS A 49 -9.54 8.27 -7.14
C LYS A 49 -8.35 8.29 -8.11
N ASN A 50 -7.68 7.16 -8.30
CA ASN A 50 -6.57 7.06 -9.23
C ASN A 50 -7.10 7.03 -10.67
N LYS A 51 -6.61 7.96 -11.49
CA LYS A 51 -7.04 8.15 -12.89
C LYS A 51 -5.95 7.76 -13.88
N ASP A 52 -4.82 7.25 -13.41
CA ASP A 52 -3.77 6.75 -14.29
C ASP A 52 -4.30 5.52 -15.05
N PRO A 53 -4.31 5.53 -16.40
CA PRO A 53 -4.92 4.47 -17.20
C PRO A 53 -4.19 3.12 -17.07
N GLU A 54 -2.89 3.12 -16.77
CA GLU A 54 -2.10 1.88 -16.62
C GLU A 54 -2.27 1.29 -15.20
N TYR A 55 -2.56 2.13 -14.22
CA TYR A 55 -2.63 1.76 -12.80
C TYR A 55 -4.02 2.01 -12.20
N LEU A 56 -5.08 1.85 -12.99
CA LEU A 56 -6.46 1.98 -12.51
C LEU A 56 -6.72 1.02 -11.36
N GLY A 57 -7.23 1.55 -10.25
CA GLY A 57 -7.49 0.77 -9.04
C GLY A 57 -6.26 0.46 -8.17
N PHE A 58 -5.10 1.06 -8.47
CA PHE A 58 -3.91 0.97 -7.61
C PHE A 58 -3.83 2.20 -6.70
N TYR A 59 -3.18 2.03 -5.54
CA TYR A 59 -2.76 3.16 -4.72
C TYR A 59 -1.60 3.87 -5.40
N LYS A 60 -1.58 5.20 -5.31
CA LYS A 60 -0.36 5.99 -5.50
C LYS A 60 0.21 6.30 -4.13
N VAL A 61 1.42 5.85 -3.85
CA VAL A 61 2.09 6.04 -2.56
C VAL A 61 3.41 6.78 -2.75
N ARG A 62 3.91 7.40 -1.68
CA ARG A 62 5.24 8.00 -1.62
C ARG A 62 6.05 7.29 -0.54
N PHE A 63 7.14 6.65 -0.93
CA PHE A 63 8.04 6.00 0.02
C PHE A 63 8.87 7.04 0.78
N GLU A 64 9.19 6.75 2.04
CA GLU A 64 9.94 7.69 2.90
C GLU A 64 11.38 7.94 2.40
N ASP A 65 12.01 6.92 1.82
CA ASP A 65 13.44 6.94 1.44
C ASP A 65 13.71 7.39 -0.01
N ASP A 66 12.68 7.58 -0.83
CA ASP A 66 12.80 7.66 -2.30
C ASP A 66 12.77 9.11 -2.83
N ASN A 67 13.35 10.06 -2.10
CA ASN A 67 13.46 11.48 -2.48
C ASN A 67 12.14 12.11 -2.99
N ASN A 68 11.02 11.78 -2.33
CA ASN A 68 9.67 12.23 -2.67
C ASN A 68 9.06 11.67 -3.98
N GLU A 69 9.67 10.67 -4.61
CA GLU A 69 9.06 9.98 -5.76
C GLU A 69 7.82 9.18 -5.36
N THR A 70 6.88 9.07 -6.31
CA THR A 70 5.63 8.33 -6.10
C THR A 70 5.60 7.07 -6.92
N GLN A 71 5.13 5.99 -6.31
CA GLN A 71 4.99 4.68 -6.95
C GLN A 71 3.54 4.22 -6.93
N PHE A 72 3.20 3.32 -7.85
CA PHE A 72 1.89 2.67 -7.88
C PHE A 72 1.98 1.28 -7.27
N VAL A 73 1.08 0.98 -6.33
CA VAL A 73 1.10 -0.28 -5.56
C VAL A 73 -0.31 -0.87 -5.52
N SER A 74 -0.38 -2.18 -5.75
CA SER A 74 -1.63 -2.95 -5.69
C SER A 74 -2.28 -2.81 -4.32
N PRO A 75 -3.62 -2.73 -4.21
CA PRO A 75 -4.31 -2.70 -2.93
C PRO A 75 -3.99 -3.87 -2.00
N ARG A 76 -3.57 -5.02 -2.54
CA ARG A 76 -3.14 -6.19 -1.77
C ARG A 76 -1.80 -5.97 -1.06
N ASP A 77 -0.96 -5.14 -1.64
CA ASP A 77 0.42 -4.90 -1.23
C ASP A 77 0.58 -3.59 -0.43
N VAL A 78 -0.54 -3.02 0.02
CA VAL A 78 -0.59 -1.86 0.92
C VAL A 78 -1.29 -2.26 2.21
N LEU A 79 -0.53 -2.31 3.30
CA LEU A 79 -0.99 -2.74 4.61
C LEU A 79 -1.16 -1.54 5.54
N ARG A 80 -2.27 -1.54 6.30
CA ARG A 80 -2.51 -0.56 7.35
C ARG A 80 -1.56 -0.83 8.52
N VAL A 81 -0.88 0.21 8.98
CA VAL A 81 -0.14 0.19 10.24
C VAL A 81 -1.14 0.49 11.37
N LYS A 82 -1.16 -0.34 12.42
CA LYS A 82 -2.02 -0.15 13.60
C LYS A 82 -1.41 0.84 14.58
#